data_AF-A0AA37EIT9-F1
#
_entry.id   AF-A0AA37EIT9-F1
#
_cell.length_a   1.000
_cell.length_b   1.000
_cell.length_c   1.000
_cell.angle_alpha   90.00
_cell.angle_beta   90.00
_cell.angle_gamma   90.00
#
_symmetry.space_group_name_H-M   'P 1'
#
loop_
_entity.id
_entity.type
_entity.pdbx_description
1 polymer ?
#
loop_
_entity_poly.entity_id
_entity_poly.type
_entity_poly.pdbx_seq_one_letter_code
_entity_poly.pdbx_strand_id
1 'polypeptide(L)'
;MSRGAFADALYDAHVAHGGAPVVSEGSSAPFRDVGSWSPYFEALCWAKASGIAGGYAGGAFRPAAPVTRQQATVMLYRYAKTTDLPLEKGSDRDLAGYRDADTIPTWSREAVQWAVRNGLWFSGSATELQAAENVSWEELAVLTQRLFLGGMPAAALSAAPEGLTMELQQCTTTGAVVVLQNAAEETFSYGADYGLYRQVNGGWYQMNKEMDTIAIAYELAPGESRKLTLSWGELDWGGVLPAGTYCVAQGGLLGEQQVTVSVTFAIK
;
A
#
# COMPACT_ATOMS: atom_id res chain seq x y z
N MET A 1 -0.12 3.12 -15.19
CA MET A 1 0.71 2.08 -15.83
C MET A 1 -0.07 1.28 -16.85
N SER A 2 0.60 0.50 -17.70
CA SER A 2 -0.06 -0.35 -18.69
C SER A 2 -0.46 -1.73 -18.13
N ARG A 3 -1.43 -2.40 -18.76
CA ARG A 3 -1.85 -3.77 -18.44
C ARG A 3 -0.73 -4.78 -18.61
N GLY A 4 0.11 -4.59 -19.64
CA GLY A 4 1.28 -5.43 -19.88
C GLY A 4 2.28 -5.30 -18.75
N ALA A 5 2.64 -4.06 -18.39
CA ALA A 5 3.53 -3.78 -17.28
C ALA A 5 3.05 -4.36 -15.94
N PHE A 6 1.74 -4.32 -15.69
CA PHE A 6 1.16 -4.93 -14.49
C PHE A 6 1.36 -6.46 -14.46
N ALA A 7 1.07 -7.13 -15.58
CA ALA A 7 1.24 -8.58 -15.68
C ALA A 7 2.71 -9.00 -15.54
N ASP A 8 3.60 -8.19 -16.12
CA ASP A 8 5.06 -8.35 -16.05
C ASP A 8 5.57 -8.27 -14.61
N ALA A 9 5.20 -7.21 -13.89
CA ALA A 9 5.60 -7.06 -12.49
C ALA A 9 5.04 -8.16 -11.58
N LEU A 10 3.84 -8.66 -11.86
CA LEU A 10 3.27 -9.80 -11.12
C LEU A 10 4.02 -11.10 -11.42
N TYR A 11 4.50 -11.29 -12.65
CA TYR A 11 5.35 -12.40 -13.04
C TYR A 11 6.72 -12.33 -12.36
N ASP A 12 7.36 -11.17 -12.37
CA ASP A 12 8.64 -10.95 -11.69
C ASP A 12 8.53 -11.25 -10.20
N ALA A 13 7.46 -10.77 -9.56
CA ALA A 13 7.20 -11.04 -8.15
C ALA A 13 6.96 -12.54 -7.90
N HIS A 14 6.20 -13.22 -8.77
CA HIS A 14 6.01 -14.67 -8.67
C HIS A 14 7.34 -15.42 -8.67
N VAL A 15 8.25 -15.10 -9.61
CA VAL A 15 9.57 -15.72 -9.70
C VAL A 15 10.43 -15.38 -8.48
N ALA A 16 10.43 -14.12 -8.03
CA ALA A 16 11.17 -13.68 -6.85
C ALA A 16 10.73 -14.41 -5.56
N HIS A 17 9.47 -14.83 -5.49
CA HIS A 17 8.90 -15.57 -4.34
C HIS A 17 8.91 -17.10 -4.53
N GLY A 18 9.79 -17.63 -5.38
CA GLY A 18 10.01 -19.07 -5.53
C GLY A 18 9.05 -19.76 -6.51
N GLY A 19 8.25 -18.99 -7.24
CA GLY A 19 7.46 -19.49 -8.37
C GLY A 19 8.36 -19.95 -9.52
N ALA A 20 7.96 -21.03 -10.19
CA ALA A 20 8.71 -21.54 -11.32
C ALA A 20 8.60 -20.56 -12.50
N PRO A 21 9.73 -20.09 -13.08
CA PRO A 21 9.69 -19.29 -14.28
C PRO A 21 9.12 -20.13 -15.43
N VAL A 22 8.16 -19.57 -16.18
CA VAL A 22 7.59 -20.23 -17.34
C VAL A 22 8.29 -19.71 -18.58
N VAL A 23 9.17 -20.55 -19.14
CA VAL A 23 9.88 -20.27 -20.37
C VAL A 23 8.97 -20.60 -21.55
N SER A 24 8.74 -19.65 -22.44
CA SER A 24 7.75 -19.74 -23.53
C SER A 24 8.26 -20.48 -24.77
N GLU A 25 9.23 -21.40 -24.64
CA GLU A 25 9.82 -22.11 -25.77
C GLU A 25 8.75 -22.90 -26.55
N GLY A 26 8.45 -22.45 -27.78
CA GLY A 26 7.44 -23.05 -28.64
C GLY A 26 5.97 -22.73 -28.29
N SER A 27 5.72 -21.79 -27.37
CA SER A 27 4.35 -21.44 -26.98
C SER A 27 3.65 -20.57 -28.04
N SER A 28 2.40 -20.90 -28.37
CA SER A 28 1.56 -20.09 -29.25
C SER A 28 1.24 -18.74 -28.61
N ALA A 29 1.10 -17.68 -29.43
CA ALA A 29 0.77 -16.33 -28.97
C ALA A 29 -0.35 -16.31 -27.91
N PRO A 30 -0.13 -15.73 -26.72
CA PRO A 30 -1.12 -15.79 -25.65
C PRO A 30 -2.34 -14.94 -25.97
N PHE A 31 -2.20 -13.86 -26.72
CA PHE A 31 -3.33 -13.04 -27.17
C PHE A 31 -3.11 -12.63 -28.61
N ARG A 32 -4.19 -12.28 -29.32
CA ARG A 32 -4.12 -11.94 -30.75
C ARG A 32 -3.21 -10.74 -31.03
N ASP A 33 -3.08 -9.84 -30.06
CA ASP A 33 -2.27 -8.62 -30.09
C ASP A 33 -0.95 -8.73 -29.31
N VAL A 34 -0.51 -9.96 -28.98
CA VAL A 34 0.71 -10.23 -28.22
C VAL A 34 1.51 -11.33 -28.93
N GLY A 35 2.57 -10.95 -29.63
CA GLY A 35 3.54 -11.88 -30.21
C GLY A 35 4.88 -11.85 -29.48
N SER A 36 5.85 -12.67 -29.93
CA SER A 36 7.20 -12.74 -29.35
C SER A 36 7.98 -11.42 -29.37
N TRP A 37 7.54 -10.45 -30.16
CA TRP A 37 8.07 -9.08 -30.20
C TRP A 37 7.61 -8.22 -29.02
N SER A 38 6.57 -8.63 -28.29
CA SER A 38 6.06 -7.88 -27.14
C SER A 38 7.02 -8.03 -25.96
N PRO A 39 7.40 -6.94 -25.27
CA PRO A 39 8.24 -7.04 -24.08
C PRO A 39 7.57 -7.87 -22.97
N TYR A 40 6.24 -7.89 -22.94
CA TYR A 40 5.46 -8.64 -21.95
C TYR A 40 5.13 -10.08 -22.38
N PHE A 41 5.78 -10.62 -23.43
CA PHE A 41 5.37 -11.89 -24.04
C PHE A 41 5.44 -13.06 -23.05
N GLU A 42 6.53 -13.18 -22.29
CA GLU A 42 6.72 -14.27 -21.32
C GLU A 42 5.71 -14.18 -20.18
N ALA A 43 5.60 -13.01 -19.55
CA ALA A 43 4.64 -12.75 -18.48
C ALA A 43 3.19 -13.01 -18.92
N LEU A 44 2.82 -12.66 -20.16
CA LEU A 44 1.48 -12.89 -20.67
C LEU A 44 1.23 -14.34 -21.11
N CYS A 45 2.27 -15.07 -21.53
CA CYS A 45 2.19 -16.52 -21.72
C CYS A 45 1.88 -17.21 -20.40
N TRP A 46 2.70 -16.93 -19.37
CA TRP A 46 2.50 -17.42 -18.02
C TRP A 46 1.11 -17.07 -17.47
N ALA A 47 0.77 -15.77 -17.48
CA ALA A 47 -0.46 -15.30 -16.88
C ALA A 47 -1.70 -15.90 -17.57
N LYS A 48 -1.66 -16.13 -18.89
CA LYS A 48 -2.75 -16.83 -19.58
C LYS A 48 -2.80 -18.31 -19.24
N ALA A 49 -1.66 -19.01 -19.28
CA ALA A 49 -1.59 -20.44 -18.99
C ALA A 49 -2.08 -20.77 -17.56
N SER A 50 -1.73 -19.91 -16.61
CA SER A 50 -2.14 -20.02 -15.20
C SER A 50 -3.56 -19.48 -14.93
N GLY A 51 -4.26 -18.93 -15.92
CA GLY A 51 -5.61 -18.37 -15.74
C GLY A 51 -5.67 -17.03 -14.98
N ILE A 52 -4.52 -16.38 -14.78
CA ILE A 52 -4.36 -15.08 -14.10
C ILE A 52 -4.88 -13.94 -15.00
N ALA A 53 -4.44 -13.93 -16.26
CA ALA A 53 -4.79 -12.90 -17.23
C ALA A 53 -5.85 -13.39 -18.22
N GLY A 54 -6.89 -12.57 -18.39
CA GLY A 54 -7.89 -12.73 -19.46
C GLY A 54 -7.78 -11.62 -20.51
N GLY A 55 -8.16 -11.95 -21.74
CA GLY A 55 -8.32 -10.97 -22.82
C GLY A 55 -9.71 -10.34 -22.80
N TYR A 56 -9.85 -9.23 -23.52
CA TYR A 56 -11.14 -8.67 -23.91
C TYR A 56 -11.87 -9.60 -24.89
N ALA A 57 -13.17 -9.34 -25.09
CA ALA A 57 -13.92 -9.93 -26.19
C ALA A 57 -13.15 -9.77 -27.51
N GLY A 58 -13.00 -10.86 -28.26
CA GLY A 58 -12.19 -10.90 -29.49
C GLY A 58 -10.73 -11.32 -29.30
N GLY A 59 -10.32 -11.71 -28.08
CA GLY A 59 -9.03 -12.39 -27.83
C GLY A 59 -7.81 -11.47 -27.73
N ALA A 60 -8.01 -10.16 -27.62
CA ALA A 60 -6.95 -9.16 -27.42
C ALA A 60 -6.72 -8.87 -25.93
N PHE A 61 -5.49 -8.62 -25.52
CA PHE A 61 -5.15 -8.25 -24.14
C PHE A 61 -4.98 -6.74 -23.93
N ARG A 62 -4.58 -6.03 -24.98
CA ARG A 62 -4.24 -4.60 -25.00
C ARG A 62 -3.10 -4.26 -24.03
N PRO A 63 -1.89 -4.80 -24.22
CA PRO A 63 -0.78 -4.65 -23.28
C PRO A 63 -0.37 -3.21 -23.02
N ALA A 64 -0.48 -2.32 -24.02
CA ALA A 64 -0.14 -0.90 -23.89
C ALA A 64 -1.26 -0.06 -23.24
N ALA A 65 -2.48 -0.58 -23.11
CA ALA A 65 -3.57 0.17 -22.52
C ALA A 65 -3.38 0.33 -21.00
N PRO A 66 -3.81 1.45 -20.40
CA PRO A 66 -3.84 1.59 -18.95
C PRO A 66 -4.63 0.46 -18.28
N VAL A 67 -4.16 0.02 -17.11
CA VAL A 67 -4.88 -0.97 -16.30
C VAL A 67 -5.72 -0.25 -15.25
N THR A 68 -7.01 -0.59 -15.18
CA THR A 68 -7.91 -0.08 -14.13
C THR A 68 -7.72 -0.85 -12.81
N ARG A 69 -8.05 -0.23 -11.67
CA ARG A 69 -7.95 -0.86 -10.33
C ARG A 69 -8.68 -2.20 -10.25
N GLN A 70 -9.90 -2.26 -10.81
CA GLN A 70 -10.65 -3.50 -10.86
C GLN A 70 -10.01 -4.58 -11.74
N GLN A 71 -9.35 -4.20 -12.84
CA GLN A 71 -8.66 -5.17 -13.71
C GLN A 71 -7.39 -5.71 -13.05
N ALA A 72 -6.60 -4.83 -12.42
CA ALA A 72 -5.45 -5.20 -11.62
C ALA A 72 -5.85 -6.16 -10.49
N THR A 73 -6.89 -5.80 -9.75
CA THR A 73 -7.42 -6.59 -8.63
C THR A 73 -7.92 -7.96 -9.08
N VAL A 74 -8.59 -8.05 -10.23
CA VAL A 74 -9.00 -9.36 -10.78
C VAL A 74 -7.80 -10.24 -11.12
N MET A 75 -6.70 -9.68 -11.64
CA MET A 75 -5.47 -10.44 -11.89
C MET A 75 -4.84 -10.92 -10.58
N LEU A 76 -4.76 -10.08 -9.55
CA LEU A 76 -4.24 -10.46 -8.23
C LEU A 76 -5.10 -11.53 -7.56
N TYR A 77 -6.42 -11.41 -7.64
CA TYR A 77 -7.34 -12.38 -7.06
C TYR A 77 -7.20 -13.75 -7.71
N ARG A 78 -7.04 -13.79 -9.04
CA ARG A 78 -6.79 -15.03 -9.78
C ARG A 78 -5.43 -15.61 -9.44
N TYR A 79 -4.40 -14.78 -9.34
CA TYR A 79 -3.09 -15.20 -8.88
C TYR A 79 -3.17 -15.86 -7.49
N ALA A 80 -3.80 -15.21 -6.52
CA ALA A 80 -3.95 -15.75 -5.18
C ALA A 80 -4.70 -17.09 -5.15
N LYS A 81 -5.70 -17.28 -6.03
CA LYS A 81 -6.38 -18.58 -6.23
C LYS A 81 -5.47 -19.66 -6.79
N THR A 82 -4.46 -19.30 -7.59
CA THR A 82 -3.55 -20.26 -8.23
C THR A 82 -2.38 -20.67 -7.35
N THR A 83 -2.07 -19.89 -6.31
CA THR A 83 -0.89 -20.08 -5.46
C THR A 83 -1.25 -20.38 -4.00
N ASP A 84 -2.51 -20.74 -3.70
CA ASP A 84 -3.02 -21.04 -2.35
C ASP A 84 -2.67 -19.97 -1.30
N LEU A 85 -2.56 -18.71 -1.72
CA LEU A 85 -2.41 -17.60 -0.78
C LEU A 85 -3.67 -17.51 0.09
N PRO A 86 -3.58 -17.03 1.35
CA PRO A 86 -4.75 -16.89 2.20
C PRO A 86 -5.80 -15.99 1.53
N LEU A 87 -6.93 -16.60 1.19
CA LEU A 87 -8.07 -15.96 0.55
C LEU A 87 -9.23 -15.92 1.55
N GLU A 88 -9.25 -14.94 2.47
CA GLU A 88 -10.51 -14.65 3.14
C GLU A 88 -11.48 -14.12 2.09
N LYS A 89 -12.52 -14.91 1.80
CA LYS A 89 -13.52 -14.56 0.80
C LYS A 89 -14.23 -13.28 1.23
N GLY A 90 -14.23 -12.28 0.35
CA GLY A 90 -14.99 -11.06 0.57
C GLY A 90 -16.50 -11.28 0.51
N SER A 91 -17.24 -10.31 1.02
CA SER A 91 -18.69 -10.28 1.15
C SER A 91 -19.24 -8.91 0.76
N ASP A 92 -20.57 -8.81 0.58
CA ASP A 92 -21.21 -7.53 0.26
C ASP A 92 -21.04 -6.48 1.37
N ARG A 93 -20.81 -6.92 2.62
CA ARG A 93 -20.55 -6.01 3.74
C ARG A 93 -19.25 -5.24 3.58
N ASP A 94 -18.26 -5.81 2.89
CA ASP A 94 -16.96 -5.17 2.69
C ASP A 94 -17.06 -3.92 1.80
N LEU A 95 -18.10 -3.83 0.96
CA LEU A 95 -18.31 -2.67 0.09
C LEU A 95 -19.30 -1.64 0.66
N ALA A 96 -19.99 -1.94 1.76
CA ALA A 96 -21.11 -1.14 2.25
C ALA A 96 -20.76 0.31 2.64
N GLY A 97 -19.49 0.59 2.95
CA GLY A 97 -18.99 1.92 3.27
C GLY A 97 -18.65 2.81 2.07
N TYR A 98 -18.69 2.26 0.85
CA TYR A 98 -18.26 2.97 -0.35
C TYR A 98 -19.44 3.49 -1.18
N ARG A 99 -19.43 4.79 -1.47
CA ARG A 99 -20.52 5.49 -2.17
C ARG A 99 -20.70 5.05 -3.62
N ASP A 100 -19.65 4.51 -4.22
CA ASP A 100 -19.60 4.03 -5.59
C ASP A 100 -19.58 2.49 -5.68
N ALA A 101 -19.89 1.78 -4.58
CA ALA A 101 -19.95 0.31 -4.55
C ALA A 101 -20.90 -0.29 -5.61
N ASP A 102 -21.98 0.42 -5.96
CA ASP A 102 -22.95 -0.03 -6.96
C ASP A 102 -22.42 0.09 -8.39
N THR A 103 -21.35 0.87 -8.61
CA THR A 103 -20.69 1.00 -9.92
C THR A 103 -19.79 -0.19 -10.25
N ILE A 104 -19.49 -1.05 -9.26
CA ILE A 104 -18.61 -2.21 -9.43
C ILE A 104 -19.33 -3.28 -10.26
N PRO A 105 -18.81 -3.62 -11.45
CA PRO A 105 -19.44 -4.60 -12.31
C PRO A 105 -19.30 -6.02 -11.75
N THR A 106 -20.26 -6.88 -12.06
CA THR A 106 -20.34 -8.26 -11.53
C THR A 106 -19.06 -9.06 -11.74
N TRP A 107 -18.37 -8.87 -12.87
CA TRP A 107 -17.16 -9.62 -13.21
C TRP A 107 -15.95 -9.29 -12.33
N SER A 108 -15.92 -8.12 -11.67
CA SER A 108 -14.84 -7.72 -10.77
C SER A 108 -15.24 -7.72 -9.30
N ARG A 109 -16.54 -7.72 -8.98
CA ARG A 109 -17.06 -7.54 -7.62
C ARG A 109 -16.42 -8.45 -6.57
N GLU A 110 -16.35 -9.76 -6.83
CA GLU A 110 -15.74 -10.70 -5.87
C GLU A 110 -14.25 -10.38 -5.61
N ALA A 111 -13.52 -10.02 -6.65
CA ALA A 111 -12.11 -9.64 -6.52
C ALA A 111 -11.95 -8.33 -5.74
N VAL A 112 -12.81 -7.34 -5.99
CA VAL A 112 -12.82 -6.07 -5.24
C VAL A 112 -13.14 -6.32 -3.76
N GLN A 113 -14.16 -7.13 -3.46
CA GLN A 113 -14.52 -7.50 -2.09
C GLN A 113 -13.37 -8.21 -1.38
N TRP A 114 -12.75 -9.18 -2.03
CA TRP A 114 -11.57 -9.87 -1.51
C TRP A 114 -10.43 -8.87 -1.24
N ALA A 115 -10.15 -7.97 -2.18
CA ALA A 115 -9.08 -7.00 -2.01
C ALA A 115 -9.35 -6.01 -0.87
N VAL A 116 -10.60 -5.56 -0.69
CA VAL A 116 -10.98 -4.71 0.44
C VAL A 116 -10.81 -5.48 1.75
N ARG A 117 -11.37 -6.69 1.83
CA ARG A 117 -11.32 -7.57 3.01
C ARG A 117 -9.89 -7.83 3.49
N ASN A 118 -8.98 -8.09 2.56
CA ASN A 118 -7.59 -8.46 2.84
C ASN A 118 -6.63 -7.24 2.85
N GLY A 119 -7.16 -6.00 2.85
CA GLY A 119 -6.34 -4.78 2.94
C GLY A 119 -5.49 -4.48 1.68
N LEU A 120 -5.83 -5.10 0.56
CA LEU A 120 -5.17 -4.95 -0.73
C LEU A 120 -5.76 -3.79 -1.54
N TRP A 121 -7.02 -3.42 -1.35
CA TRP A 121 -7.64 -2.34 -2.13
C TRP A 121 -7.00 -0.98 -1.80
N PHE A 122 -6.78 -0.17 -2.84
CA PHE A 122 -6.22 1.17 -2.74
C PHE A 122 -6.90 2.08 -3.78
N SER A 123 -7.53 3.15 -3.31
CA SER A 123 -8.14 4.18 -4.18
C SER A 123 -7.76 5.60 -3.80
N GLY A 124 -7.01 5.78 -2.69
CA GLY A 124 -6.73 7.09 -2.12
C GLY A 124 -7.95 7.76 -1.49
N SER A 125 -9.06 7.03 -1.30
CA SER A 125 -10.30 7.56 -0.72
C SER A 125 -10.86 6.65 0.36
N ALA A 126 -11.27 7.25 1.48
CA ALA A 126 -11.95 6.53 2.56
C ALA A 126 -13.42 6.17 2.24
N THR A 127 -13.99 6.72 1.16
CA THR A 127 -15.44 6.59 0.88
C THR A 127 -15.76 6.25 -0.57
N GLU A 128 -14.74 6.11 -1.43
CA GLU A 128 -14.90 5.78 -2.86
C GLU A 128 -13.87 4.72 -3.25
N LEU A 129 -14.32 3.69 -3.98
CA LEU A 129 -13.50 2.63 -4.51
C LEU A 129 -12.74 3.08 -5.76
N GLN A 130 -13.34 3.95 -6.57
CA GLN A 130 -12.79 4.45 -7.83
C GLN A 130 -12.26 3.30 -8.72
N ALA A 131 -13.05 2.23 -8.82
CA ALA A 131 -12.58 0.96 -9.37
C ALA A 131 -12.26 1.02 -10.87
N ALA A 132 -12.90 1.93 -11.61
CA ALA A 132 -12.68 2.14 -13.03
C ALA A 132 -11.46 3.03 -13.33
N GLU A 133 -10.90 3.69 -12.33
CA GLU A 133 -9.72 4.54 -12.50
C GLU A 133 -8.44 3.70 -12.69
N ASN A 134 -7.44 4.33 -13.29
CA ASN A 134 -6.18 3.68 -13.65
C ASN A 134 -5.23 3.55 -12.46
N VAL A 135 -4.52 2.42 -12.41
CA VAL A 135 -3.47 2.15 -11.42
C VAL A 135 -2.19 2.92 -11.77
N SER A 136 -1.67 3.67 -10.81
CA SER A 136 -0.35 4.31 -10.82
C SER A 136 0.77 3.30 -10.52
N TRP A 137 2.02 3.65 -10.83
CA TRP A 137 3.17 2.78 -10.54
C TRP A 137 3.38 2.52 -9.04
N GLU A 138 3.09 3.51 -8.21
CA GLU A 138 3.15 3.39 -6.75
C GLU A 138 2.10 2.40 -6.22
N GLU A 139 0.87 2.48 -6.73
CA GLU A 139 -0.22 1.58 -6.34
C GLU A 139 0.10 0.12 -6.67
N LEU A 140 0.76 -0.16 -7.80
CA LEU A 140 1.23 -1.52 -8.11
C LEU A 140 2.25 -2.02 -7.11
N ALA A 141 3.30 -1.24 -6.83
CA ALA A 141 4.39 -1.70 -5.96
C ALA A 141 3.84 -2.09 -4.59
N VAL A 142 2.88 -1.32 -4.10
CA VAL A 142 2.14 -1.59 -2.88
C VAL A 142 1.26 -2.84 -3.01
N LEU A 143 0.51 -2.98 -4.11
CA LEU A 143 -0.36 -4.14 -4.34
C LEU A 143 0.41 -5.45 -4.40
N THR A 144 1.52 -5.50 -5.14
CA THR A 144 2.35 -6.69 -5.28
C THR A 144 3.06 -6.99 -3.96
N GLN A 145 3.68 -6.01 -3.31
CA GLN A 145 4.30 -6.21 -2.00
C GLN A 145 3.31 -6.78 -0.96
N ARG A 146 2.10 -6.21 -0.87
CA ARG A 146 1.07 -6.66 0.09
C ARG A 146 0.57 -8.08 -0.21
N LEU A 147 0.48 -8.46 -1.48
CA LEU A 147 0.07 -9.81 -1.88
C LEU A 147 1.01 -10.90 -1.31
N PHE A 148 2.32 -10.64 -1.31
CA PHE A 148 3.33 -11.61 -0.89
C PHE A 148 3.71 -11.55 0.59
N LEU A 149 3.41 -10.45 1.28
CA LEU A 149 3.59 -10.32 2.73
C LEU A 149 2.35 -10.77 3.54
N GLY A 150 1.25 -11.18 2.89
CA GLY A 150 0.01 -11.57 3.58
C GLY A 150 -0.83 -10.39 4.06
N GLY A 151 -0.71 -9.24 3.38
CA GLY A 151 -1.27 -7.95 3.81
C GLY A 151 -0.32 -7.18 4.74
N MET A 152 -0.63 -5.91 5.00
CA MET A 152 -0.02 -5.18 6.13
C MET A 152 -1.02 -5.19 7.29
N PRO A 153 -0.61 -5.53 8.53
CA PRO A 153 -1.43 -5.18 9.68
C PRO A 153 -1.58 -3.66 9.69
N ALA A 154 -2.81 -3.16 9.85
CA ALA A 154 -3.00 -1.75 10.17
C ALA A 154 -2.15 -1.45 11.40
N ALA A 155 -1.22 -0.49 11.31
CA ALA A 155 -0.61 0.03 12.52
C ALA A 155 -1.75 0.60 13.37
N ALA A 156 -1.96 0.03 14.55
CA ALA A 156 -2.84 0.62 15.54
C ALA A 156 -2.16 1.90 16.03
N LEU A 157 -2.36 3.01 15.31
CA LEU A 157 -2.06 4.32 15.85
C LEU A 157 -3.07 4.55 16.97
N SER A 158 -2.66 4.24 18.19
CA SER A 158 -3.45 4.55 19.38
C SER A 158 -3.65 6.06 19.46
N ALA A 159 -4.77 6.49 20.07
CA ALA A 159 -4.89 7.89 20.47
C ALA A 159 -3.67 8.27 21.33
N ALA A 160 -3.22 9.52 21.19
CA ALA A 160 -2.16 10.03 22.04
C ALA A 160 -2.59 9.89 23.52
N PRO A 161 -1.70 9.42 24.41
CA PRO A 161 -2.00 9.36 25.84
C PRO A 161 -2.46 10.71 26.37
N GLU A 162 -3.29 10.71 27.41
CA GLU A 162 -3.70 11.96 28.06
C GLU A 162 -2.46 12.74 28.52
N GLY A 163 -2.41 14.02 28.18
CA GLY A 163 -1.27 14.89 28.48
C GLY A 163 -0.12 14.86 27.46
N LEU A 164 -0.01 13.85 26.58
CA LEU A 164 1.06 13.82 25.56
C LEU A 164 0.52 14.27 24.21
N THR A 165 1.10 15.31 23.61
CA THR A 165 0.64 15.84 22.30
C THR A 165 1.77 16.00 21.31
N MET A 166 1.43 15.96 20.02
CA MET A 166 2.33 16.27 18.92
C MET A 166 1.67 17.21 17.92
N GLU A 167 2.39 18.23 17.50
CA GLU A 167 1.95 19.20 16.50
C GLU A 167 2.92 19.22 15.31
N LEU A 168 2.38 19.22 14.08
CA LEU A 168 3.18 19.38 12.87
C LEU A 168 3.45 20.86 12.61
N GLN A 169 4.72 21.24 12.51
CA GLN A 169 5.16 22.59 12.14
C GLN A 169 5.49 22.71 10.65
N GLN A 170 6.16 21.68 10.10
CA GLN A 170 6.55 21.65 8.70
C GLN A 170 6.65 20.20 8.22
N CYS A 171 6.27 19.94 6.98
CA CYS A 171 6.54 18.68 6.29
C CYS A 171 7.18 19.00 4.92
N THR A 172 8.26 18.30 4.62
CA THR A 172 8.93 18.30 3.32
C THR A 172 8.96 16.88 2.78
N THR A 173 9.60 16.68 1.63
CA THR A 173 9.75 15.36 1.03
C THR A 173 10.87 14.54 1.62
N THR A 174 11.71 15.12 2.46
CA THR A 174 12.83 14.44 3.12
C THR A 174 12.72 14.42 4.64
N GLY A 175 11.73 15.13 5.21
CA GLY A 175 11.55 15.19 6.64
C GLY A 175 10.32 15.95 7.11
N ALA A 176 10.17 16.00 8.43
CA ALA A 176 9.18 16.84 9.09
C ALA A 176 9.78 17.50 10.33
N VAL A 177 9.21 18.63 10.69
CA VAL A 177 9.45 19.30 11.95
C VAL A 177 8.17 19.20 12.77
N VAL A 178 8.28 18.59 13.95
CA VAL A 178 7.18 18.41 14.89
C VAL A 178 7.53 18.99 16.25
N VAL A 179 6.53 19.33 17.06
CA VAL A 179 6.70 19.71 18.46
C VAL A 179 5.99 18.68 19.32
N LEU A 180 6.74 17.99 20.16
CA LEU A 180 6.22 17.14 21.23
C LEU A 180 6.02 17.95 22.50
N GLN A 181 4.91 17.72 23.19
CA GLN A 181 4.63 18.34 24.49
C GLN A 181 4.18 17.29 25.48
N ASN A 182 4.75 17.30 26.68
CA ASN A 182 4.39 16.41 27.76
C ASN A 182 3.73 17.19 28.89
N ALA A 183 2.41 17.13 28.99
CA ALA A 183 1.62 17.64 30.10
C ALA A 183 1.18 16.53 31.07
N ALA A 184 1.68 15.30 30.90
CA ALA A 184 1.50 14.23 31.89
C ALA A 184 2.39 14.46 33.11
N GLU A 185 2.09 13.78 34.22
CA GLU A 185 2.88 13.85 35.46
C GLU A 185 4.14 12.99 35.43
N GLU A 186 4.28 12.14 34.41
CA GLU A 186 5.42 11.24 34.21
C GLU A 186 6.35 11.72 33.11
N THR A 187 7.61 11.29 33.15
CA THR A 187 8.58 11.58 32.08
C THR A 187 8.30 10.70 30.85
N PHE A 188 8.35 11.31 29.66
CA PHE A 188 8.28 10.60 28.39
C PHE A 188 9.67 10.37 27.82
N SER A 189 10.07 9.10 27.69
CA SER A 189 11.33 8.66 27.10
C SER A 189 11.11 8.20 25.66
N TYR A 190 11.76 8.81 24.67
CA TYR A 190 11.55 8.52 23.25
C TYR A 190 12.85 8.40 22.47
N GLY A 191 12.89 7.48 21.50
CA GLY A 191 14.09 7.20 20.71
C GLY A 191 14.18 7.97 19.39
N ALA A 192 15.10 7.54 18.53
CA ALA A 192 15.14 7.98 17.13
C ALA A 192 14.03 7.34 16.26
N ASP A 193 13.23 6.43 16.83
CA ASP A 193 12.23 5.66 16.10
C ASP A 193 10.95 6.47 15.84
N TYR A 194 10.69 6.74 14.57
CA TYR A 194 9.46 7.40 14.13
C TYR A 194 8.98 6.82 12.79
N GLY A 195 7.70 7.01 12.50
CA GLY A 195 7.10 6.63 11.23
C GLY A 195 6.38 7.78 10.56
N LEU A 196 6.60 7.94 9.26
CA LEU A 196 5.71 8.67 8.36
C LEU A 196 4.72 7.65 7.78
N TYR A 197 3.43 7.92 7.91
CA TYR A 197 2.36 7.06 7.44
C TYR A 197 1.48 7.83 6.46
N ARG A 198 0.88 7.13 5.51
CA ARG A 198 -0.21 7.65 4.67
C ARG A 198 -1.48 6.87 4.98
N GLN A 199 -2.60 7.56 5.10
CA GLN A 199 -3.90 6.93 5.30
C GLN A 199 -4.50 6.50 3.96
N VAL A 200 -4.71 5.19 3.77
CA VAL A 200 -5.30 4.65 2.53
C VAL A 200 -5.99 3.29 2.72
N ASN A 201 -7.15 3.09 3.30
CA ASN A 201 -8.50 3.51 3.00
C ASN A 201 -9.13 3.32 4.39
N GLY A 202 -8.87 4.27 5.30
CA GLY A 202 -9.05 4.09 6.74
C GLY A 202 -7.87 3.41 7.47
N GLY A 203 -6.96 2.72 6.76
CA GLY A 203 -5.74 2.13 7.32
C GLY A 203 -4.52 3.04 7.19
N TRP A 204 -3.55 2.90 8.11
CA TRP A 204 -2.27 3.64 8.11
C TRP A 204 -1.14 2.78 7.54
N TYR A 205 -0.40 3.33 6.59
CA TYR A 205 0.69 2.63 5.89
C TYR A 205 1.99 3.40 6.01
N GLN A 206 3.00 2.77 6.59
CA GLN A 206 4.31 3.38 6.78
C GLN A 206 5.00 3.61 5.43
N MET A 207 5.54 4.80 5.26
CA MET A 207 6.15 5.31 4.03
C MET A 207 7.68 5.28 4.10
N ASN A 208 8.27 5.48 5.29
CA ASN A 208 9.70 5.41 5.51
C ASN A 208 10.11 4.00 6.01
N LYS A 209 10.98 3.31 5.26
CA LYS A 209 11.49 1.96 5.60
C LYS A 209 12.40 2.00 6.85
N GLU A 210 12.52 0.85 7.54
CA GLU A 210 13.22 0.68 8.82
C GLU A 210 14.58 1.40 8.87
N MET A 211 14.71 2.35 9.81
CA MET A 211 15.99 2.95 10.14
C MET A 211 16.54 2.30 11.41
N ASP A 212 17.85 2.05 11.39
CA ASP A 212 18.59 1.43 12.50
C ASP A 212 18.20 2.04 13.85
N THR A 213 17.71 1.20 14.75
CA THR A 213 17.45 1.51 16.15
C THR A 213 18.72 2.09 16.78
N ILE A 214 18.76 3.40 17.04
CA ILE A 214 19.84 3.99 17.83
C ILE A 214 19.39 3.96 19.29
N ALA A 215 20.17 3.30 20.13
CA ALA A 215 19.94 3.07 21.56
C ALA A 215 20.00 4.33 22.46
N ILE A 216 19.65 5.51 21.94
CA ILE A 216 19.61 6.76 22.70
C ILE A 216 18.15 7.19 22.84
N ALA A 217 17.60 6.96 24.04
CA ALA A 217 16.34 7.56 24.46
C ALA A 217 16.60 8.99 24.95
N TYR A 218 15.81 9.93 24.43
CA TYR A 218 15.72 11.29 24.92
C TYR A 218 14.58 11.37 25.94
N GLU A 219 14.76 12.21 26.95
CA GLU A 219 13.72 12.47 27.96
C GLU A 219 12.99 13.78 27.70
N LEU A 220 11.70 13.80 28.03
CA LEU A 220 10.84 14.97 28.05
C LEU A 220 10.09 15.02 29.38
N ALA A 221 10.50 15.94 30.27
CA ALA A 221 9.94 16.02 31.62
C ALA A 221 8.50 16.58 31.64
N PRO A 222 7.75 16.40 32.74
CA PRO A 222 6.44 17.02 32.91
C PRO A 222 6.46 18.53 32.68
N GLY A 223 5.54 19.01 31.85
CA GLY A 223 5.42 20.41 31.42
C GLY A 223 6.37 20.84 30.30
N GLU A 224 7.27 19.97 29.85
CA GLU A 224 8.23 20.33 28.80
C GLU A 224 7.67 20.17 27.38
N SER A 225 8.28 20.92 26.46
CA SER A 225 8.04 20.81 25.03
C SER A 225 9.36 20.71 24.29
N ARG A 226 9.40 19.91 23.24
CA ARG A 226 10.60 19.70 22.43
C ARG A 226 10.30 19.65 20.95
N LYS A 227 11.07 20.43 20.20
CA LYS A 227 11.06 20.42 18.74
C LYS A 227 11.91 19.26 18.23
N LEU A 228 11.33 18.43 17.37
CA LEU A 228 12.02 17.34 16.69
C LEU A 228 12.11 17.64 15.19
N THR A 229 13.27 17.33 14.62
CA THR A 229 13.48 17.28 13.17
C THR A 229 13.65 15.82 12.79
N LEU A 230 12.66 15.31 12.06
CA LEU A 230 12.62 13.94 11.55
C LEU A 230 13.11 13.95 10.11
N SER A 231 13.96 13.00 9.74
CA SER A 231 14.61 12.94 8.42
C SER A 231 14.58 11.53 7.87
N TRP A 232 13.65 11.27 6.95
CA TRP A 232 13.47 9.96 6.34
C TRP A 232 14.26 9.80 5.02
N GLY A 233 15.14 10.75 4.70
CA GLY A 233 16.00 10.69 3.51
C GLY A 233 15.24 10.96 2.21
N GLU A 234 15.86 10.65 1.08
CA GLU A 234 15.18 10.70 -0.21
C GLU A 234 14.18 9.56 -0.31
N LEU A 235 12.89 9.92 -0.39
CA LEU A 235 11.84 8.98 -0.73
C LEU A 235 11.85 8.74 -2.25
N ASP A 236 11.52 7.52 -2.68
CA ASP A 236 11.56 7.07 -4.08
C ASP A 236 10.61 7.86 -5.04
N TRP A 237 9.84 8.82 -4.53
CA TRP A 237 8.76 9.56 -5.24
C TRP A 237 9.22 10.83 -5.96
N GLY A 238 10.44 10.85 -6.52
CA GLY A 238 10.92 11.98 -7.33
C GLY A 238 10.91 13.32 -6.58
N GLY A 239 11.03 13.29 -5.25
CA GLY A 239 11.11 14.47 -4.40
C GLY A 239 9.79 15.19 -4.11
N VAL A 240 8.61 14.56 -4.31
CA VAL A 240 7.29 15.12 -3.97
C VAL A 240 6.44 14.13 -3.17
N LEU A 241 5.74 14.59 -2.13
CA LEU A 241 4.73 13.80 -1.41
C LEU A 241 3.38 13.98 -2.14
N PRO A 242 2.72 12.91 -2.58
CA PRO A 242 1.42 13.00 -3.22
C PRO A 242 0.35 13.66 -2.33
N ALA A 243 -0.71 14.17 -2.95
CA ALA A 243 -1.88 14.63 -2.19
C ALA A 243 -2.51 13.45 -1.40
N GLY A 244 -2.98 13.72 -0.18
CA GLY A 244 -3.59 12.72 0.69
C GLY A 244 -3.51 13.06 2.18
N THR A 245 -4.02 12.14 3.00
CA THR A 245 -3.91 12.21 4.46
C THR A 245 -2.68 11.45 4.93
N TYR A 246 -1.90 12.07 5.80
CA TYR A 246 -0.65 11.56 6.34
C TYR A 246 -0.65 11.61 7.86
N CYS A 247 0.22 10.84 8.48
CA CYS A 247 0.47 10.87 9.91
C CYS A 247 1.96 10.72 10.18
N VAL A 248 2.50 11.53 11.09
CA VAL A 248 3.81 11.27 11.71
C VAL A 248 3.55 10.66 13.08
N ALA A 249 4.28 9.62 13.47
CA ALA A 249 4.20 9.00 14.79
C ALA A 249 5.59 8.82 15.41
N GLN A 250 5.67 8.95 16.74
CA GLN A 250 6.86 8.76 17.55
C GLN A 250 6.56 7.74 18.65
N GLY A 251 7.39 6.69 18.74
CA GLY A 251 7.31 5.69 19.81
C GLY A 251 8.13 6.09 21.04
N GLY A 252 7.69 5.63 22.22
CA GLY A 252 8.41 5.83 23.47
C GLY A 252 7.75 5.15 24.68
N LEU A 253 8.24 5.50 25.87
CA LEU A 253 7.72 5.10 27.16
C LEU A 253 7.24 6.33 27.93
N LEU A 254 6.04 6.29 28.51
CA LEU A 254 5.60 7.24 29.53
C LEU A 254 5.62 6.50 30.86
N GLY A 255 6.57 6.86 31.74
CA GLY A 255 6.91 6.00 32.88
C GLY A 255 7.41 4.64 32.39
N GLU A 256 6.71 3.55 32.76
CA GLU A 256 7.00 2.18 32.28
C GLU A 256 6.09 1.74 31.13
N GLN A 257 5.08 2.54 30.76
CA GLN A 257 4.09 2.15 29.75
C GLN A 257 4.57 2.49 28.34
N GLN A 258 4.51 1.51 27.44
CA GLN A 258 4.76 1.73 26.03
C GLN A 258 3.62 2.53 25.38
N VAL A 259 3.96 3.64 24.74
CA VAL A 259 3.01 4.57 24.12
C VAL A 259 3.48 5.03 22.75
N THR A 260 2.54 5.54 21.96
CA THR A 260 2.81 6.21 20.68
C THR A 260 2.05 7.53 20.63
N VAL A 261 2.76 8.59 20.25
CA VAL A 261 2.16 9.91 19.98
C VAL A 261 2.19 10.17 18.48
N SER A 262 1.11 10.72 17.94
CA SER A 262 0.96 10.88 16.50
C SER A 262 0.25 12.19 16.12
N VAL A 263 0.50 12.70 14.90
CA VAL A 263 -0.19 13.88 14.34
C VAL A 263 -0.61 13.59 12.91
N THR A 264 -1.90 13.77 12.63
CA THR A 264 -2.49 13.60 11.30
C THR A 264 -2.58 14.94 10.57
N PHE A 265 -2.27 14.96 9.28
CA PHE A 265 -2.29 16.15 8.43
C PHE A 265 -2.65 15.80 6.98
N ALA A 266 -3.00 16.80 6.18
CA ALA A 266 -3.34 16.61 4.77
C ALA A 266 -2.37 17.39 3.86
N ILE A 267 -1.95 16.75 2.78
CA ILE A 267 -1.22 17.37 1.66
C ILE A 267 -2.23 17.57 0.52
N LYS A 268 -2.29 18.80 -0.02
CA LYS A 268 -3.21 19.19 -1.10
C LYS A 268 -2.54 19.09 -2.46
#